data_AF-A0A2I4FIF4-F1
#
_entry.id   AF-A0A2I4FIF4-F1
#
_cell.length_a   1.000
_cell.length_b   1.000
_cell.length_c   1.000
_cell.angle_alpha   90.00
_cell.angle_beta   90.00
_cell.angle_gamma   90.00
#
_symmetry.space_group_name_H-M   'P 1'
#
loop_
_entity.id
_entity.type
_entity.pdbx_description
1 polymer ?
#
loop_
_entity_poly.entity_id
_entity_poly.type
_entity_poly.pdbx_seq_one_letter_code
_entity_poly.pdbx_strand_id
1 'polypeptide(L)'
;MTSPNHPADTATAITVQPSSPRFLISGSSNPGDQRKIGIAVDLSDESAFAVKWAVHNYLRPGDSVILLHVRPTGVLYGADWGAIDLSRHDELSQQKLEHDFDAFTVTKANDLAQPFVHAQIPFKIHIVKDHDMKERLCLEVERLGLSTVIMGSQGFGASRRATKGRLGSVSDYCVHHCVCPVVVVRFPDEKDGAETNHGLVAKACVDDELEYHNALDKQTDVDKAS
;
A
#
# COMPACT_ATOMS: atom_id res chain seq x y z
N MET A 1 -49.33 38.53 -41.68
CA MET A 1 -47.85 38.52 -41.73
C MET A 1 -47.38 37.95 -40.41
N THR A 2 -47.07 36.66 -40.47
CA THR A 2 -46.69 35.75 -39.39
C THR A 2 -45.18 35.85 -39.16
N SER A 3 -44.76 36.09 -37.91
CA SER A 3 -43.39 35.81 -37.46
C SER A 3 -43.40 34.54 -36.59
N PRO A 4 -42.47 33.59 -36.77
CA PRO A 4 -42.53 32.30 -36.12
C PRO A 4 -41.90 32.32 -34.72
N ASN A 5 -42.53 31.59 -33.80
CA ASN A 5 -41.93 31.15 -32.54
C ASN A 5 -40.73 30.25 -32.83
N HIS A 6 -39.58 30.58 -32.25
CA HIS A 6 -38.41 29.71 -32.23
C HIS A 6 -38.59 28.69 -31.09
N PRO A 7 -38.55 27.37 -31.35
CA PRO A 7 -38.40 26.41 -30.27
C PRO A 7 -36.96 26.46 -29.76
N ALA A 8 -36.80 26.38 -28.44
CA ALA A 8 -35.51 26.20 -27.79
C ALA A 8 -35.07 24.75 -28.00
N ASP A 9 -33.98 24.54 -28.73
CA ASP A 9 -33.32 23.24 -28.82
C ASP A 9 -32.73 22.88 -27.46
N THR A 10 -33.39 21.99 -26.74
CA THR A 10 -32.79 21.29 -25.61
C THR A 10 -31.76 20.30 -26.16
N ALA A 11 -30.48 20.64 -26.05
CA ALA A 11 -29.38 19.75 -26.40
C ALA A 11 -29.41 18.50 -25.51
N THR A 12 -29.85 17.38 -26.05
CA THR A 12 -29.77 16.07 -25.41
C THR A 12 -28.31 15.62 -25.41
N ALA A 13 -27.65 15.70 -24.26
CA ALA A 13 -26.28 15.20 -24.12
C ALA A 13 -26.26 13.68 -24.31
N ILE A 14 -25.67 13.22 -25.42
CA ILE A 14 -25.43 11.81 -25.67
C ILE A 14 -24.23 11.39 -24.82
N THR A 15 -24.50 10.79 -23.66
CA THR A 15 -23.47 10.15 -22.82
C THR A 15 -23.04 8.84 -23.48
N VAL A 16 -21.95 8.87 -24.23
CA VAL A 16 -21.26 7.66 -24.69
C VAL A 16 -20.53 7.05 -23.49
N GLN A 17 -21.04 5.94 -22.98
CA GLN A 17 -20.35 5.10 -21.99
C GLN A 17 -19.21 4.35 -22.70
N PRO A 18 -17.93 4.56 -22.33
CA PRO A 18 -16.87 3.71 -22.85
C PRO A 18 -17.00 2.31 -22.25
N SER A 19 -17.11 1.31 -23.13
CA SER A 19 -17.07 -0.11 -22.80
C SER A 19 -15.67 -0.51 -22.35
N SER A 20 -15.36 -0.21 -21.09
CA SER A 20 -14.20 -0.77 -20.39
C SER A 20 -14.68 -1.40 -19.09
N PRO A 21 -14.12 -2.55 -18.66
CA PRO A 21 -14.53 -3.23 -17.44
C PRO A 21 -14.03 -2.42 -16.24
N ARG A 22 -14.74 -1.34 -15.90
CA ARG A 22 -14.60 -0.68 -14.61
C ARG A 22 -15.25 -1.60 -13.60
N PHE A 23 -14.47 -2.12 -12.66
CA PHE A 23 -15.00 -2.64 -11.41
C PHE A 23 -15.93 -1.57 -10.83
N LEU A 24 -17.23 -1.87 -10.86
CA LEU A 24 -18.24 -1.01 -10.27
C LEU A 24 -18.01 -1.05 -8.76
N ILE A 25 -17.54 0.06 -8.19
CA ILE A 25 -17.80 0.35 -6.78
C ILE A 25 -19.31 0.64 -6.72
N SER A 26 -20.10 -0.41 -6.63
CA SER A 26 -21.54 -0.32 -6.44
C SER A 26 -21.78 0.19 -5.02
N GLY A 27 -22.10 1.47 -4.90
CA GLY A 27 -22.46 2.12 -3.64
C GLY A 27 -23.83 1.74 -3.12
N SER A 28 -24.11 0.44 -2.97
CA SER A 28 -25.21 -0.03 -2.12
C SER A 28 -24.61 -0.65 -0.86
N SER A 29 -24.29 0.19 0.12
CA SER A 29 -23.88 -0.28 1.44
C SER A 29 -25.06 -0.96 2.12
N ASN A 30 -25.16 -2.28 1.98
CA ASN A 30 -25.88 -3.09 2.96
C ASN A 30 -25.19 -2.89 4.33
N PRO A 31 -25.92 -2.89 5.45
CA PRO A 31 -25.33 -2.73 6.79
C PRO A 31 -24.35 -3.86 7.21
N GLY A 32 -24.06 -4.82 6.31
CA GLY A 32 -23.02 -5.85 6.46
C GLY A 32 -21.78 -5.67 5.58
N ASP A 33 -21.70 -4.62 4.75
CA ASP A 33 -20.59 -4.39 3.81
C ASP A 33 -19.61 -3.32 4.32
N GLN A 34 -19.09 -3.55 5.54
CA GLN A 34 -18.08 -2.67 6.12
C GLN A 34 -16.74 -2.87 5.43
N ARG A 35 -16.11 -1.78 4.98
CA ARG A 35 -14.78 -1.84 4.39
C ARG A 35 -13.77 -2.36 5.42
N LYS A 36 -13.07 -3.43 5.06
CA LYS A 36 -11.97 -3.98 5.87
C LYS A 36 -10.66 -3.36 5.39
N ILE A 37 -10.01 -2.58 6.25
CA ILE A 37 -8.77 -1.88 5.92
C ILE A 37 -7.62 -2.55 6.67
N GLY A 38 -6.62 -3.04 5.94
CA GLY A 38 -5.38 -3.52 6.53
C GLY A 38 -4.37 -2.40 6.68
N ILE A 39 -3.63 -2.41 7.79
CA ILE A 39 -2.45 -1.57 7.96
C ILE A 39 -1.27 -2.48 8.28
N ALA A 40 -0.33 -2.63 7.35
CA ALA A 40 0.84 -3.46 7.51
C ALA A 40 1.91 -2.72 8.33
N VAL A 41 2.41 -3.35 9.38
CA VAL A 41 3.41 -2.77 10.29
C VAL A 41 4.57 -3.71 10.52
N ASP A 42 5.75 -3.14 10.73
CA ASP A 42 7.01 -3.84 10.99
C ASP A 42 7.70 -3.31 12.26
N LEU A 43 6.94 -2.62 13.12
CA LEU A 43 7.38 -2.04 14.39
C LEU A 43 8.41 -0.90 14.25
N SER A 44 8.61 -0.37 13.04
CA SER A 44 9.41 0.83 12.77
C SER A 44 8.64 2.14 13.00
N ASP A 45 9.35 3.26 13.10
CA ASP A 45 8.77 4.60 13.13
C ASP A 45 8.04 4.94 11.82
N GLU A 46 8.52 4.43 10.69
CA GLU A 46 7.90 4.57 9.37
C GLU A 46 6.52 3.92 9.36
N SER A 47 6.38 2.71 9.89
CA SER A 47 5.08 2.04 10.03
C SER A 47 4.18 2.72 11.06
N ALA A 48 4.74 3.25 12.16
CA ALA A 48 4.00 4.00 13.16
C ALA A 48 3.41 5.30 12.58
N PHE A 49 4.17 5.97 11.71
CA PHE A 49 3.69 7.13 10.98
C PHE A 49 2.58 6.75 9.99
N ALA A 50 2.70 5.63 9.28
CA ALA A 50 1.65 5.16 8.38
C ALA A 50 0.32 4.90 9.12
N VAL A 51 0.37 4.34 10.33
CA VAL A 51 -0.82 4.19 11.19
C VAL A 51 -1.43 5.54 11.51
N LYS A 52 -0.63 6.51 12.00
CA LYS A 52 -1.12 7.85 12.32
C LYS A 52 -1.71 8.52 11.08
N TRP A 53 -1.03 8.45 9.94
CA TRP A 53 -1.50 9.02 8.68
C TRP A 53 -2.85 8.42 8.26
N ALA A 54 -3.01 7.09 8.38
CA ALA A 54 -4.26 6.42 8.05
C ALA A 54 -5.44 6.92 8.88
N VAL A 55 -5.26 7.08 10.20
CA VAL A 55 -6.28 7.62 11.10
C VAL A 55 -6.74 9.02 10.68
N HIS A 56 -5.81 9.88 10.27
CA HIS A 56 -6.14 11.27 9.96
C HIS A 56 -6.64 11.49 8.52
N ASN A 57 -6.25 10.65 7.57
CA ASN A 57 -6.44 10.93 6.14
C ASN A 57 -7.28 9.91 5.38
N TYR A 58 -7.34 8.65 5.84
CA TYR A 58 -7.92 7.56 5.06
C TYR A 58 -9.14 6.94 5.72
N LEU A 59 -9.05 6.65 7.01
CA LEU A 59 -10.08 5.93 7.76
C LEU A 59 -11.34 6.78 7.91
N ARG A 60 -12.50 6.11 7.83
CA ARG A 60 -13.82 6.73 7.93
C ARG A 60 -14.68 5.98 8.96
N PRO A 61 -15.72 6.64 9.51
CA PRO A 61 -16.72 5.93 10.31
C PRO A 61 -17.30 4.74 9.55
N GLY A 62 -17.32 3.57 10.19
CA GLY A 62 -17.80 2.31 9.59
C GLY A 62 -16.70 1.42 9.01
N ASP A 63 -15.44 1.87 8.97
CA ASP A 63 -14.31 1.01 8.62
C ASP A 63 -13.98 0.03 9.75
N SER A 64 -13.66 -1.21 9.38
CA SER A 64 -13.07 -2.21 10.28
C SER A 64 -11.58 -2.32 9.99
N VAL A 65 -10.73 -1.98 10.97
CA VAL A 65 -9.27 -1.95 10.78
C VAL A 65 -8.61 -3.25 11.24
N ILE A 66 -7.64 -3.74 10.48
CA ILE A 66 -6.78 -4.86 10.87
C ILE A 66 -5.33 -4.38 10.83
N LEU A 67 -4.69 -4.29 12.00
CA LEU A 67 -3.26 -4.04 12.12
C LEU A 67 -2.51 -5.35 11.91
N LEU A 68 -1.81 -5.46 10.78
CA LEU A 68 -1.18 -6.70 10.31
C LEU A 68 0.33 -6.65 10.48
N HIS A 69 0.87 -7.59 11.25
CA HIS A 69 2.32 -7.74 11.42
C HIS A 69 2.75 -9.16 11.05
N VAL A 70 3.77 -9.28 10.20
CA VAL A 70 4.43 -10.55 9.95
C VAL A 70 5.71 -10.57 10.78
N ARG A 71 5.78 -11.50 11.73
CA ARG A 71 6.97 -11.77 12.54
C ARG A 71 7.86 -12.78 11.79
N PRO A 72 9.12 -12.44 11.47
CA PRO A 72 10.08 -13.42 10.96
C PRO A 72 10.23 -14.60 11.93
N THR A 73 10.15 -15.83 11.43
CA THR A 73 10.52 -17.04 12.17
C THR A 73 11.89 -17.54 11.74
N GLY A 74 12.71 -17.97 12.71
CA GLY A 74 14.00 -18.60 12.46
C GLY A 74 13.92 -20.10 12.15
N VAL A 75 12.72 -20.69 12.23
CA VAL A 75 12.53 -22.12 11.99
C VAL A 75 12.37 -22.37 10.49
N LEU A 76 13.44 -22.84 9.85
CA LEU A 76 13.40 -23.35 8.47
C LEU A 76 12.79 -24.76 8.48
N TYR A 77 11.51 -24.90 8.13
CA TYR A 77 10.92 -26.21 7.84
C TYR A 77 11.29 -26.63 6.40
N GLY A 78 12.49 -27.17 6.22
CA GLY A 78 12.97 -27.73 4.95
C GLY A 78 12.94 -29.25 4.96
N ALA A 79 12.36 -29.87 3.93
CA ALA A 79 12.08 -31.31 3.86
C ALA A 79 13.32 -32.23 3.74
N ASP A 80 14.51 -31.73 3.42
CA ASP A 80 15.66 -32.60 3.08
C ASP A 80 16.99 -32.29 3.75
N TRP A 81 17.04 -31.40 4.75
CA TRP A 81 18.27 -31.17 5.52
C TRP A 81 17.90 -30.97 6.97
N GLY A 82 18.21 -31.97 7.81
CA GLY A 82 17.89 -31.98 9.24
C GLY A 82 18.14 -30.63 9.88
N ALA A 83 17.25 -30.23 10.79
CA ALA A 83 17.25 -28.94 11.47
C ALA A 83 18.69 -28.48 11.76
N ILE A 84 19.21 -27.59 10.91
CA ILE A 84 20.48 -26.95 11.19
C ILE A 84 20.11 -25.89 12.21
N ASP A 85 20.10 -26.30 13.47
CA ASP A 85 20.12 -25.39 14.59
C ASP A 85 21.42 -24.59 14.45
N LEU A 86 21.32 -23.40 13.84
CA LEU A 86 22.42 -22.46 13.70
C LEU A 86 22.89 -21.92 15.07
N SER A 87 22.28 -22.36 16.17
CA SER A 87 22.61 -21.99 17.53
C SER A 87 22.53 -23.19 18.47
N ARG A 88 23.61 -23.97 18.59
CA ARG A 88 23.84 -24.90 19.72
C ARG A 88 23.66 -24.16 21.06
N HIS A 89 22.43 -24.06 21.54
CA HIS A 89 22.05 -23.39 22.77
C HIS A 89 20.76 -24.06 23.25
N ASP A 90 20.79 -24.45 24.53
CA ASP A 90 19.71 -25.05 25.33
C ASP A 90 18.31 -24.72 24.79
N GLU A 91 17.48 -25.73 24.54
CA GLU A 91 16.08 -25.57 24.06
C GLU A 91 15.28 -24.61 24.96
N LEU A 92 15.57 -24.62 26.26
CA LEU A 92 15.01 -23.70 27.26
C LEU A 92 15.41 -22.23 27.02
N SER A 93 16.63 -21.98 26.56
CA SER A 93 17.11 -20.63 26.24
C SER A 93 16.47 -20.10 24.95
N GLN A 94 16.27 -20.97 23.95
CA GLN A 94 15.57 -20.62 22.71
C GLN A 94 14.09 -20.31 22.96
N GLN A 95 13.41 -21.15 23.76
CA GLN A 95 12.00 -20.91 24.15
C GLN A 95 11.84 -19.59 24.92
N LYS A 96 12.77 -19.28 25.83
CA LYS A 96 12.74 -18.02 26.58
C LYS A 96 12.92 -16.81 25.67
N LEU A 97 13.90 -16.86 24.76
CA LEU A 97 14.09 -15.80 23.76
C LEU A 97 12.84 -15.65 22.88
N GLU A 98 12.27 -16.75 22.40
CA GLU A 98 11.09 -16.70 21.55
C GLU A 98 9.90 -16.02 22.26
N HIS A 99 9.69 -16.38 23.53
CA HIS A 99 8.67 -15.78 24.39
C HIS A 99 8.92 -14.29 24.63
N ASP A 100 10.17 -13.88 24.92
CA ASP A 100 10.52 -12.47 25.13
C ASP A 100 10.29 -11.66 23.85
N PHE A 101 10.59 -12.22 22.67
CA PHE A 101 10.28 -11.62 21.39
C PHE A 101 8.77 -11.54 21.11
N ASP A 102 7.99 -12.57 21.47
CA ASP A 102 6.53 -12.55 21.32
C ASP A 102 5.92 -11.46 22.22
N ALA A 103 6.36 -11.39 23.47
CA ALA A 103 5.96 -10.36 24.42
C ALA A 103 6.30 -8.96 23.89
N PHE A 104 7.52 -8.75 23.40
CA PHE A 104 7.93 -7.48 22.80
C PHE A 104 7.06 -7.10 21.59
N THR A 105 6.79 -8.06 20.69
CA THR A 105 5.96 -7.85 19.50
C THR A 105 4.54 -7.44 19.90
N VAL A 106 3.95 -8.13 20.87
CA VAL A 106 2.60 -7.81 21.37
C VAL A 106 2.58 -6.43 22.01
N THR A 107 3.54 -6.08 22.86
CA THR A 107 3.62 -4.74 23.48
C THR A 107 3.72 -3.65 22.41
N LYS A 108 4.64 -3.78 21.45
CA LYS A 108 4.81 -2.79 20.39
C LYS A 108 3.61 -2.68 19.47
N ALA A 109 2.95 -3.79 19.12
CA ALA A 109 1.73 -3.75 18.33
C ALA A 109 0.59 -3.02 19.07
N ASN A 110 0.49 -3.18 20.39
CA ASN A 110 -0.47 -2.42 21.21
C ASN A 110 -0.13 -0.92 21.28
N ASP A 111 1.15 -0.57 21.35
CA ASP A 111 1.59 0.84 21.30
C ASP A 111 1.22 1.48 19.95
N LEU A 112 1.44 0.76 18.85
CA LEU A 112 1.06 1.21 17.50
C LEU A 112 -0.45 1.35 17.32
N ALA A 113 -1.25 0.63 18.11
CA ALA A 113 -2.71 0.68 18.05
C ALA A 113 -3.34 1.83 18.85
N GLN A 114 -2.58 2.53 19.69
CA GLN A 114 -3.08 3.67 20.48
C GLN A 114 -3.79 4.76 19.66
N PRO A 115 -3.34 5.13 18.44
CA PRO A 115 -4.07 6.06 17.59
C PRO A 115 -5.51 5.63 17.27
N PHE A 116 -5.78 4.32 17.14
CA PHE A 116 -7.14 3.81 16.92
C PHE A 116 -7.99 3.92 18.19
N VAL A 117 -7.40 3.64 19.35
CA VAL A 117 -8.08 3.78 20.65
C VAL A 117 -8.49 5.23 20.88
N HIS A 118 -7.58 6.18 20.66
CA HIS A 118 -7.85 7.61 20.81
C HIS A 118 -8.91 8.12 19.83
N ALA A 119 -8.92 7.59 18.60
CA ALA A 119 -9.90 7.93 17.57
C ALA A 119 -11.21 7.11 17.66
N GLN A 120 -11.33 6.20 18.64
CA GLN A 120 -12.49 5.30 18.82
C GLN A 120 -12.80 4.44 17.58
N ILE A 121 -11.76 4.03 16.84
CA ILE A 121 -11.90 3.21 15.63
C ILE A 121 -11.83 1.72 16.02
N PRO A 122 -12.80 0.88 15.62
CA PRO A 122 -12.72 -0.56 15.85
C PRO A 122 -11.54 -1.19 15.09
N PHE A 123 -10.68 -1.91 15.81
CA PHE A 123 -9.53 -2.57 15.20
C PHE A 123 -9.29 -3.98 15.77
N LYS A 124 -8.55 -4.80 15.01
CA LYS A 124 -7.98 -6.08 15.46
C LYS A 124 -6.48 -6.10 15.15
N ILE A 125 -5.69 -6.69 16.04
CA ILE A 125 -4.26 -6.95 15.79
C ILE A 125 -4.13 -8.38 15.28
N HIS A 126 -3.50 -8.55 14.12
CA HIS A 126 -3.26 -9.85 13.49
C HIS A 126 -1.75 -10.04 13.30
N ILE A 127 -1.16 -10.91 14.13
CA ILE A 127 0.26 -11.24 14.08
C ILE A 127 0.41 -12.66 13.53
N VAL A 128 1.21 -12.81 12.48
CA VAL A 128 1.53 -14.12 11.87
C VAL A 128 3.02 -14.35 11.86
N LYS A 129 3.45 -15.60 12.07
CA LYS A 129 4.85 -16.00 11.98
C LYS A 129 5.11 -16.60 10.60
N ASP A 130 6.11 -16.09 9.89
CA ASP A 130 6.51 -16.61 8.58
C ASP A 130 7.97 -16.26 8.26
N HIS A 131 8.54 -16.97 7.29
CA HIS A 131 9.89 -16.76 6.78
C HIS A 131 9.92 -15.77 5.61
N ASP A 132 8.87 -15.77 4.77
CA ASP A 132 8.71 -14.81 3.68
C ASP A 132 7.67 -13.75 4.07
N MET A 133 8.15 -12.58 4.50
CA MET A 133 7.28 -11.49 4.96
C MET A 133 6.38 -10.93 3.85
N LYS A 134 6.92 -10.77 2.64
CA LYS A 134 6.24 -10.08 1.54
C LYS A 134 5.17 -10.98 0.91
N GLU A 135 5.45 -12.27 0.76
CA GLU A 135 4.49 -13.25 0.30
C GLU A 135 3.42 -13.48 1.36
N ARG A 136 3.82 -13.69 2.62
CA ARG A 136 2.87 -13.89 3.71
C ARG A 136 1.93 -12.72 3.87
N LEU A 137 2.43 -11.49 3.74
CA LEU A 137 1.60 -10.30 3.83
C LEU A 137 0.49 -10.35 2.77
N CYS A 138 0.83 -10.59 1.50
CA CYS A 138 -0.16 -10.67 0.42
C CYS A 138 -1.19 -11.80 0.62
N LEU A 139 -0.75 -12.97 1.10
CA LEU A 139 -1.65 -14.09 1.41
C LEU A 139 -2.63 -13.73 2.53
N GLU A 140 -2.18 -13.04 3.58
CA GLU A 140 -3.06 -12.59 4.66
C GLU A 140 -4.04 -11.51 4.20
N VAL A 141 -3.63 -10.63 3.27
CA VAL A 141 -4.53 -9.64 2.65
C VAL A 141 -5.72 -10.31 1.98
N GLU A 142 -5.46 -11.33 1.18
CA GLU A 142 -6.50 -12.11 0.50
C GLU A 142 -7.33 -12.91 1.49
N ARG A 143 -6.68 -13.65 2.41
CA ARG A 143 -7.34 -14.51 3.40
C ARG A 143 -8.31 -13.75 4.31
N LEU A 144 -7.96 -12.52 4.67
CA LEU A 144 -8.79 -11.66 5.53
C LEU A 144 -9.86 -10.88 4.75
N GLY A 145 -9.82 -10.92 3.41
CA GLY A 145 -10.72 -10.19 2.54
C GLY A 145 -10.58 -8.68 2.70
N LEU A 146 -9.34 -8.19 2.72
CA LEU A 146 -9.07 -6.76 2.89
C LEU A 146 -9.37 -6.01 1.60
N SER A 147 -10.12 -4.91 1.73
CA SER A 147 -10.47 -4.04 0.61
C SER A 147 -9.36 -3.04 0.25
N THR A 148 -8.41 -2.79 1.14
CA THR A 148 -7.23 -1.94 0.93
C THR A 148 -6.16 -2.32 1.95
N VAL A 149 -4.88 -2.21 1.57
CA VAL A 149 -3.75 -2.22 2.50
C VAL A 149 -3.05 -0.87 2.52
N ILE A 150 -2.71 -0.40 3.72
CA ILE A 150 -1.89 0.78 3.96
C ILE A 150 -0.57 0.32 4.57
N MET A 151 0.56 0.87 4.12
CA MET A 151 1.87 0.52 4.67
C MET A 151 2.88 1.65 4.50
N GLY A 152 3.98 1.58 5.24
CA GLY A 152 5.11 2.49 5.05
C GLY A 152 5.82 2.24 3.71
N SER A 153 6.49 3.27 3.17
CA SER A 153 7.31 3.14 1.95
C SER A 153 8.59 2.35 2.17
N GLN A 154 9.08 2.33 3.40
CA GLN A 154 10.32 1.68 3.81
C GLN A 154 10.06 1.00 5.16
N GLY A 155 10.82 -0.05 5.43
CA GLY A 155 10.69 -0.81 6.67
C GLY A 155 11.98 -0.88 7.46
N PHE A 156 11.95 -1.70 8.52
CA PHE A 156 13.06 -1.95 9.42
C PHE A 156 14.33 -2.37 8.66
N GLY A 157 15.44 -1.70 8.94
CA GLY A 157 16.74 -1.95 8.29
C GLY A 157 16.98 -1.18 6.98
N ALA A 158 16.00 -0.41 6.49
CA ALA A 158 16.24 0.51 5.37
C ALA A 158 17.12 1.69 5.82
N SER A 159 18.24 1.93 5.13
CA SER A 159 19.07 3.10 5.39
C SER A 159 18.36 4.36 4.88
N ARG A 160 17.99 5.24 5.82
CA ARG A 160 17.41 6.57 5.56
C ARG A 160 18.25 7.46 4.64
N ARG A 161 19.53 7.12 4.42
CA ARG A 161 20.50 7.97 3.73
C ARG A 161 20.56 7.79 2.20
N ALA A 162 19.95 6.75 1.62
CA ALA A 162 20.25 6.35 0.23
C ALA A 162 19.06 5.99 -0.68
N THR A 163 17.81 6.19 -0.26
CA THR A 163 16.62 5.66 -0.97
C THR A 163 15.57 6.72 -1.32
N LYS A 164 15.98 7.96 -1.61
CA LYS A 164 15.05 9.02 -2.02
C LYS A 164 14.26 8.56 -3.26
N GLY A 165 12.98 8.23 -3.05
CA GLY A 165 12.05 7.79 -4.08
C GLY A 165 11.85 6.27 -4.24
N ARG A 166 12.69 5.40 -3.66
CA ARG A 166 12.55 3.94 -3.83
C ARG A 166 11.66 3.33 -2.74
N LEU A 167 10.87 2.32 -3.13
CA LEU A 167 10.12 1.48 -2.20
C LEU A 167 11.05 0.45 -1.54
N GLY A 168 10.74 0.09 -0.30
CA GLY A 168 11.32 -1.07 0.37
C GLY A 168 10.84 -2.38 -0.27
N SER A 169 11.55 -3.48 -0.03
CA SER A 169 11.27 -4.79 -0.67
C SER A 169 9.84 -5.29 -0.43
N VAL A 170 9.32 -5.14 0.79
CA VAL A 170 7.97 -5.57 1.14
C VAL A 170 6.92 -4.67 0.47
N SER A 171 7.08 -3.35 0.56
CA SER A 171 6.15 -2.39 -0.04
C SER A 171 6.12 -2.49 -1.56
N ASP A 172 7.29 -2.64 -2.19
CA ASP A 172 7.43 -2.87 -3.62
C ASP A 172 6.71 -4.15 -4.05
N TYR A 173 6.92 -5.25 -3.32
CA TYR A 173 6.25 -6.51 -3.62
C TYR A 173 4.72 -6.40 -3.49
N CYS A 174 4.21 -5.81 -2.40
CA CYS A 174 2.78 -5.65 -2.17
C CYS A 174 2.10 -4.82 -3.27
N VAL A 175 2.73 -3.73 -3.73
CA VAL A 175 2.19 -2.89 -4.81
C VAL A 175 1.97 -3.70 -6.10
N HIS A 176 2.80 -4.71 -6.37
CA HIS A 176 2.68 -5.53 -7.57
C HIS A 176 1.81 -6.79 -7.39
N HIS A 177 1.66 -7.30 -6.17
CA HIS A 177 1.08 -8.64 -5.93
C HIS A 177 -0.16 -8.66 -5.03
N CYS A 178 -0.48 -7.57 -4.32
CA CYS A 178 -1.70 -7.55 -3.52
C CYS A 178 -2.95 -7.59 -4.42
N VAL A 179 -3.93 -8.38 -3.99
CA VAL A 179 -5.24 -8.50 -4.66
C VAL A 179 -6.13 -7.26 -4.52
N CYS A 180 -5.71 -6.27 -3.73
CA CYS A 180 -6.45 -5.04 -3.45
C CYS A 180 -5.54 -3.80 -3.52
N PRO A 181 -6.12 -2.59 -3.61
CA PRO A 181 -5.35 -1.35 -3.63
C PRO A 181 -4.36 -1.24 -2.46
N VAL A 182 -3.14 -0.79 -2.78
CA VAL A 182 -2.07 -0.55 -1.80
C VAL A 182 -1.79 0.94 -1.70
N VAL A 183 -1.91 1.48 -0.49
CA VAL A 183 -1.57 2.85 -0.14
C VAL A 183 -0.22 2.87 0.53
N VAL A 184 0.77 3.47 -0.14
CA VAL A 184 2.12 3.61 0.40
C VAL A 184 2.31 4.98 1.02
N VAL A 185 2.56 5.02 2.33
CA VAL A 185 2.80 6.24 3.09
C VAL A 185 4.30 6.51 3.19
N ARG A 186 4.72 7.68 2.71
CA ARG A 186 6.10 8.16 2.83
C ARG A 186 6.33 8.78 4.21
N PHE A 187 7.39 8.37 4.87
CA PHE A 187 7.84 9.02 6.09
C PHE A 187 8.50 10.37 5.75
N PRO A 188 8.20 11.46 6.46
CA PRO A 188 8.78 12.77 6.17
C PRO A 188 10.30 12.76 6.42
N ASP A 189 11.07 13.32 5.49
CA ASP A 189 12.51 13.52 5.67
C ASP A 189 12.75 14.72 6.60
N GLU A 190 13.70 14.62 7.54
CA GLU A 190 14.06 15.70 8.48
C GLU A 190 14.53 17.01 7.79
N LYS A 191 14.78 16.99 6.47
CA LYS A 191 15.14 18.17 5.67
C LYS A 191 13.95 19.00 5.17
N ASP A 192 12.73 18.48 5.25
CA ASP A 192 11.52 19.18 4.80
C ASP A 192 10.86 19.99 5.93
N GLY A 193 11.61 20.25 7.02
CA GLY A 193 11.20 21.06 8.16
C GLY A 193 11.26 22.57 7.89
N ALA A 194 10.48 23.06 6.94
CA ALA A 194 9.98 24.42 6.90
C ALA A 194 8.64 24.44 6.14
N GLU A 195 7.56 24.68 6.90
CA GLU A 195 6.17 24.86 6.43
C GLU A 195 5.34 23.59 6.18
N THR A 196 4.86 22.96 7.26
CA THR A 196 3.58 22.22 7.22
C THR A 196 2.45 23.10 7.73
N ASN A 197 1.91 23.93 6.84
CA ASN A 197 0.52 24.40 6.93
C ASN A 197 -0.34 23.49 6.05
N HIS A 198 -1.45 23.02 6.64
CA HIS A 198 -2.63 22.38 6.04
C HIS A 198 -2.62 21.99 4.55
N GLY A 199 -2.79 20.68 4.32
CA GLY A 199 -3.54 20.11 3.21
C GLY A 199 -3.08 20.48 1.79
N LEU A 200 -2.11 19.74 1.25
CA LEU A 200 -1.88 19.72 -0.19
C LEU A 200 -2.28 18.36 -0.78
N VAL A 201 -3.42 18.38 -1.47
CA VAL A 201 -3.71 17.48 -2.57
C VAL A 201 -2.64 17.72 -3.63
N ALA A 202 -1.81 16.71 -3.91
CA ALA A 202 -0.88 16.76 -5.02
C ALA A 202 -1.68 16.91 -6.32
N LYS A 203 -1.50 18.05 -6.97
CA LYS A 203 -2.01 18.34 -8.32
C LYS A 203 -1.46 17.28 -9.27
N ALA A 204 -2.35 16.64 -10.03
CA ALA A 204 -1.99 15.65 -11.04
C ALA A 204 -0.91 16.24 -11.97
N CYS A 205 0.24 15.58 -12.04
CA CYS A 205 1.24 15.84 -13.06
C CYS A 205 0.61 15.41 -14.40
N VAL A 206 0.53 16.36 -15.33
CA VAL A 206 0.18 16.07 -16.71
C VAL A 206 1.41 15.37 -17.29
N ASP A 207 1.24 14.11 -17.72
CA ASP A 207 2.30 13.37 -18.40
C ASP A 207 2.66 14.10 -19.70
N ASP A 208 3.94 14.45 -19.86
CA ASP A 208 4.47 14.89 -21.15
C ASP A 208 4.33 13.73 -22.15
N GLU A 209 3.56 13.95 -23.21
CA GLU A 209 3.44 13.03 -24.35
C GLU A 209 4.83 12.74 -24.92
N LEU A 210 5.32 11.51 -24.75
CA LEU A 210 6.45 11.01 -25.51
C LEU A 210 5.97 10.72 -26.94
N GLU A 211 6.18 11.69 -27.82
CA GLU A 211 5.99 11.59 -29.26
C GLU A 211 6.91 10.48 -29.84
N TYR A 212 6.32 9.34 -30.23
CA TYR A 212 7.02 8.26 -30.92
C TYR A 212 7.18 8.61 -32.41
N HIS A 213 8.40 8.93 -32.83
CA HIS A 213 8.72 9.02 -34.26
C HIS A 213 9.03 7.63 -34.82
N ASN A 214 8.14 7.13 -35.68
CA ASN A 214 8.37 5.92 -36.48
C ASN A 214 9.53 6.17 -37.46
N ALA A 215 10.57 5.36 -37.38
CA ALA A 215 11.68 5.38 -38.32
C ALA A 215 11.27 4.67 -39.62
N LEU A 216 11.10 5.42 -40.71
CA LEU A 216 11.18 4.87 -42.06
C LEU A 216 11.77 5.89 -43.06
N ASP A 217 12.83 5.41 -43.71
CA ASP A 217 13.30 5.65 -45.07
C ASP A 217 13.68 7.07 -45.54
N LYS A 218 14.99 7.32 -45.53
CA LYS A 218 15.67 8.13 -46.57
C LYS A 218 17.04 7.54 -46.91
N GLN A 219 17.06 6.54 -47.81
CA GLN A 219 18.22 6.36 -48.68
C GLN A 219 17.96 7.23 -49.92
N THR A 220 18.55 8.42 -49.95
CA THR A 220 18.52 9.33 -51.10
C THR A 220 19.46 8.84 -52.19
N ASP A 221 18.94 8.84 -53.42
CA ASP A 221 19.66 8.66 -54.68
C ASP A 221 21.00 9.39 -54.69
N VAL A 222 22.04 8.64 -55.06
CA VAL A 222 23.33 9.14 -55.49
C VAL A 222 23.23 9.24 -57.01
N ASP A 223 23.33 10.44 -57.56
CA ASP A 223 23.94 10.67 -58.88
C ASP A 223 23.99 12.16 -59.24
N LYS A 224 25.20 12.74 -59.25
CA LYS A 224 25.89 13.12 -60.50
C LYS A 224 27.18 13.90 -60.23
N ALA A 225 28.28 13.37 -60.75
CA ALA A 225 29.39 14.16 -61.26
C ALA A 225 30.18 13.37 -62.32
N SER A 226 29.72 13.42 -63.58
CA SER A 226 30.49 13.65 -64.82
C SER A 226 29.62 13.34 -66.04
#